data_AF-A0A358GNV1-F1
#
_entry.id   AF-A0A358GNV1-F1
#
_cell.length_a   1.000
_cell.length_b   1.000
_cell.length_c   1.000
_cell.angle_alpha   90.00
_cell.angle_beta   90.00
_cell.angle_gamma   90.00
#
_symmetry.space_group_name_H-M   'P 1'
#
loop_
_entity.id
_entity.type
_entity.pdbx_description
1 polymer ?
#
loop_
_entity_poly.entity_id
_entity_poly.type
_entity_poly.pdbx_seq_one_letter_code
_entity_poly.pdbx_strand_id
1 'polypeptide(L)'
;MIQIHLTEEDYWQMNKFAMIKLYGKGMLIAVCLKKLARESKGILGDQKLEITEQEIRWSNDMTAGTTQWKGLESFSETKQYFYIFINKASAHVIPKRSFETEDEAAHFAKQVKAYMKAA
;
A
#
# COMPACT_ATOMS: atom_id res chain seq x y z
N MET A 1 -14.66 -0.34 -6.03
CA MET A 1 -13.51 0.54 -6.35
C MET A 1 -13.17 1.38 -5.12
N ILE A 2 -11.98 1.22 -4.55
CA ILE A 2 -11.56 1.84 -3.29
C ILE A 2 -10.89 3.19 -3.59
N GLN A 3 -11.28 4.24 -2.87
CA GLN A 3 -10.61 5.54 -2.89
C GLN A 3 -9.57 5.57 -1.75
N ILE A 4 -8.32 5.78 -2.12
CA ILE A 4 -7.19 5.83 -1.21
C ILE A 4 -6.65 7.24 -1.22
N HIS A 5 -6.50 7.83 -0.04
CA HIS A 5 -5.82 9.11 0.13
C HIS A 5 -4.64 8.93 1.07
N LEU A 6 -3.43 8.93 0.50
CA LEU A 6 -2.17 8.79 1.26
C LEU A 6 -1.64 10.17 1.64
N THR A 7 -1.58 10.42 2.94
CA THR A 7 -1.04 11.65 3.53
C THR A 7 0.44 11.50 3.88
N GLU A 8 1.10 12.61 4.18
CA GLU A 8 2.46 12.58 4.72
C GLU A 8 2.55 11.74 6.00
N GLU A 9 1.53 11.78 6.87
CA GLU A 9 1.51 10.99 8.11
C GLU A 9 1.47 9.49 7.82
N ASP A 10 0.72 9.06 6.80
CA ASP A 10 0.70 7.64 6.41
C ASP A 10 2.06 7.18 5.93
N TYR A 11 2.73 7.99 5.12
CA TYR A 11 4.10 7.71 4.67
C TYR A 11 5.04 7.55 5.87
N TRP A 12 4.87 8.35 6.94
CA TRP A 12 5.63 8.17 8.18
C TRP A 12 5.28 6.91 8.93
N GLN A 13 4.01 6.59 9.11
CA GLN A 13 3.60 5.36 9.81
C GLN A 13 4.13 4.11 9.07
N MET A 14 4.04 4.11 7.74
CA MET A 14 4.57 3.06 6.88
C MET A 14 6.09 2.94 6.95
N ASN A 15 6.82 4.06 6.82
CA ASN A 15 8.28 4.02 6.87
C ASN A 15 8.82 3.89 8.28
N LYS A 16 8.10 4.27 9.34
CA LYS A 16 8.46 3.95 10.72
C LYS A 16 8.47 2.44 10.91
N PHE A 17 7.50 1.73 10.35
CA PHE A 17 7.49 0.26 10.35
C PHE A 17 8.72 -0.31 9.60
N ALA A 18 9.03 0.21 8.42
CA ALA A 18 10.22 -0.21 7.65
C ALA A 18 11.54 0.14 8.39
N MET A 19 11.65 1.33 8.96
CA MET A 19 12.82 1.82 9.70
C MET A 19 13.09 1.01 10.96
N ILE A 20 12.05 0.65 11.73
CA ILE A 20 12.18 -0.23 12.90
C ILE A 20 12.69 -1.62 12.50
N LYS A 21 12.26 -2.14 11.34
CA LYS A 21 12.63 -3.49 10.88
C LYS A 21 14.00 -3.56 10.20
N LEU A 22 14.44 -2.49 9.53
CA LEU A 22 15.62 -2.50 8.65
C LEU A 22 16.82 -1.70 9.18
N TYR A 23 16.61 -0.62 9.93
CA TYR A 23 17.68 0.36 10.22
C TYR A 23 17.66 0.79 11.68
N GLY A 24 18.33 0.02 12.54
CA GLY A 24 18.53 0.33 13.97
C GLY A 24 19.36 1.60 14.28
N LYS A 25 19.42 2.61 13.39
CA LYS A 25 20.17 3.86 13.60
C LYS A 25 19.40 5.11 13.11
N GLY A 26 18.84 5.83 14.07
CA GLY A 26 18.91 7.31 14.26
C GLY A 26 18.48 8.28 13.14
N MET A 27 17.33 8.92 13.36
CA MET A 27 16.87 10.29 13.01
C MET A 27 17.25 10.98 11.68
N LEU A 28 18.50 10.94 11.20
CA LEU A 28 18.94 11.67 10.00
C LEU A 28 18.34 11.11 8.70
N ILE A 29 18.21 9.79 8.59
CA ILE A 29 17.60 9.14 7.42
C ILE A 29 16.11 9.53 7.28
N ALA A 30 15.41 9.72 8.41
CA ALA A 30 13.99 10.07 8.41
C ALA A 30 13.72 11.47 7.82
N VAL A 31 14.63 12.44 8.05
CA VAL A 31 14.49 13.80 7.50
C VAL A 31 14.68 13.83 5.98
N CYS A 32 15.63 13.06 5.45
CA CYS A 32 15.81 12.95 4.00
C CYS A 32 14.62 12.24 3.31
N LEU A 33 14.05 11.22 3.96
CA LEU A 33 12.84 10.55 3.46
C LEU A 33 11.61 11.49 3.46
N LYS A 34 11.50 12.46 4.38
CA LYS A 34 10.45 13.52 4.37
C LYS A 34 10.49 14.31 3.10
N LYS A 35 11.67 14.83 2.79
CA LYS A 35 11.89 15.62 1.61
C LYS A 35 11.61 14.80 0.34
N LEU A 36 12.12 13.57 0.29
CA LEU A 36 11.92 12.69 -0.85
C LEU A 36 10.44 12.37 -1.07
N ALA A 37 9.67 12.01 -0.04
CA ALA A 37 8.25 11.68 -0.17
C ALA A 37 7.42 12.84 -0.72
N ARG A 38 7.72 14.06 -0.23
CA ARG A 38 7.03 15.28 -0.62
C ARG A 38 7.37 15.69 -2.05
N GLU A 39 8.61 15.46 -2.47
CA GLU A 39 9.09 15.78 -3.81
C GLU A 39 8.78 14.66 -4.84
N SER A 40 8.54 13.43 -4.36
CA SER A 40 8.20 12.27 -5.18
C SER A 40 6.73 12.30 -5.57
N LYS A 41 6.46 12.75 -6.79
CA LYS A 41 5.11 12.69 -7.34
C LYS A 41 4.63 11.24 -7.43
N GLY A 42 3.37 10.98 -7.04
CA GLY A 42 2.72 9.67 -7.18
C GLY A 42 2.71 8.77 -5.95
N ILE A 43 3.43 9.13 -4.89
CA ILE A 43 3.41 8.40 -3.61
C ILE A 43 2.29 8.92 -2.69
N LEU A 44 2.12 10.24 -2.65
CA LEU A 44 1.12 10.93 -1.83
C LEU A 44 -0.08 11.36 -2.69
N GLY A 45 -1.22 11.57 -2.03
CA GLY A 45 -2.45 12.06 -2.64
C GLY A 45 -3.43 10.94 -3.00
N ASP A 46 -4.33 11.27 -3.93
CA ASP A 46 -5.45 10.42 -4.31
C ASP A 46 -5.01 9.28 -5.22
N GLN A 47 -5.48 8.10 -4.87
CA GLN A 47 -5.26 6.87 -5.60
C GLN A 47 -6.55 6.07 -5.62
N LYS A 48 -6.70 5.27 -6.67
CA LYS A 48 -7.83 4.40 -6.89
C LYS A 48 -7.29 2.99 -7.02
N LEU A 49 -7.92 2.05 -6.31
CA LEU A 49 -7.57 0.64 -6.38
C LEU A 49 -8.81 -0.22 -6.52
N GLU A 50 -8.74 -1.18 -7.43
CA GLU A 50 -9.77 -2.18 -7.66
C GLU A 50 -9.12 -3.54 -7.78
N ILE A 51 -9.75 -4.55 -7.18
CA ILE A 51 -9.33 -5.95 -7.30
C ILE A 51 -10.39 -6.69 -8.11
N THR A 52 -9.94 -7.52 -9.04
CA THR A 52 -10.78 -8.47 -9.78
C THR A 52 -10.23 -9.87 -9.59
N GLU A 53 -10.94 -10.89 -10.07
CA GLU A 53 -10.44 -12.27 -10.03
C GLU A 53 -9.13 -12.46 -10.81
N GLN A 54 -8.81 -11.58 -11.78
CA GLN A 54 -7.63 -11.72 -12.63
C GLN A 54 -6.45 -10.81 -12.21
N GLU A 55 -6.74 -9.61 -11.72
CA GLU A 55 -5.72 -8.58 -11.51
C GLU A 55 -6.12 -7.53 -10.48
N ILE A 56 -5.12 -6.75 -10.07
CA ILE A 56 -5.28 -5.48 -9.38
C ILE A 56 -5.18 -4.36 -10.40
N ARG A 57 -6.14 -3.44 -10.41
CA ARG A 57 -6.10 -2.20 -11.20
C ARG A 57 -5.87 -1.04 -10.26
N TRP A 58 -4.94 -0.17 -10.61
CA TRP A 58 -4.64 1.01 -9.81
C TRP A 58 -4.46 2.23 -10.69
N SER A 59 -4.80 3.40 -10.15
CA SER A 59 -4.54 4.68 -10.80
C SER A 59 -4.35 5.81 -9.79
N ASN A 60 -3.68 6.87 -10.22
CA ASN A 60 -3.58 8.16 -9.57
C ASN A 60 -3.67 9.26 -10.65
N ASP A 61 -3.51 10.52 -10.26
CA ASP A 61 -3.62 11.66 -11.19
C ASP A 61 -2.57 11.68 -12.31
N MET A 62 -1.53 10.87 -12.22
CA MET A 62 -0.42 10.85 -13.19
C MET A 62 -0.38 9.60 -14.05
N THR A 63 -0.76 8.46 -13.49
CA THR A 63 -0.50 7.14 -14.05
C THR A 63 -1.56 6.13 -13.63
N ALA A 64 -1.76 5.13 -14.46
CA ALA A 64 -2.57 3.96 -14.16
C ALA A 64 -1.84 2.69 -14.59
N GLY A 65 -2.18 1.57 -13.96
CA GLY A 65 -1.58 0.29 -14.28
C GLY A 65 -2.42 -0.88 -13.78
N THR A 66 -2.01 -2.07 -14.20
CA THR A 66 -2.54 -3.32 -13.68
C THR A 66 -1.42 -4.21 -13.16
N THR A 67 -1.76 -5.10 -12.25
CA THR A 67 -0.82 -6.06 -11.66
C THR A 67 -1.53 -7.39 -11.50
N GLN A 68 -1.06 -8.40 -12.22
CA GLN A 68 -1.62 -9.75 -12.15
C GLN A 68 -1.29 -10.39 -10.80
N TRP A 69 -2.19 -11.22 -10.28
CA TRP A 69 -1.99 -11.93 -9.00
C TRP A 69 -0.71 -12.75 -8.96
N LYS A 70 -0.36 -13.40 -10.09
CA LYS A 70 0.89 -14.17 -10.26
C LYS A 70 2.16 -13.34 -10.11
N GLY A 71 2.08 -12.03 -10.33
CA GLY A 71 3.20 -11.10 -10.20
C GLY A 71 3.39 -10.53 -8.80
N LEU A 72 2.58 -10.95 -7.82
CA LEU A 72 2.64 -10.46 -6.45
C LEU A 72 3.49 -11.39 -5.58
N GLU A 73 4.31 -10.81 -4.71
CA GLU A 73 5.19 -11.53 -3.79
C GLU A 73 4.45 -11.98 -2.53
N SER A 74 3.70 -11.07 -1.86
CA SER A 74 3.03 -11.41 -0.61
C SER A 74 1.94 -10.41 -0.21
N PHE A 75 1.05 -10.83 0.69
CA PHE A 75 0.09 -9.98 1.38
C PHE A 75 0.41 -9.90 2.87
N SER A 76 0.43 -8.70 3.42
CA SER A 76 0.63 -8.45 4.85
C SER A 76 -0.35 -7.40 5.35
N GLU A 77 -0.66 -7.44 6.64
CA GLU A 77 -1.54 -6.47 7.28
C GLU A 77 -1.00 -6.00 8.63
N THR A 78 -1.34 -4.77 8.98
CA THR A 78 -1.12 -4.19 10.31
C THR A 78 -2.46 -3.74 10.88
N LYS A 79 -2.45 -3.10 12.05
CA LYS A 79 -3.66 -2.49 12.63
C LYS A 79 -4.27 -1.43 11.70
N GLN A 80 -3.46 -0.72 10.92
CA GLN A 80 -3.90 0.46 10.16
C GLN A 80 -3.82 0.30 8.64
N TYR A 81 -3.03 -0.66 8.12
CA TYR A 81 -2.75 -0.76 6.69
C TYR A 81 -2.78 -2.21 6.20
N PHE A 82 -3.16 -2.37 4.94
CA PHE A 82 -2.88 -3.53 4.12
C PHE A 82 -1.71 -3.24 3.18
N TYR A 83 -0.87 -4.25 2.97
CA TYR A 83 0.27 -4.21 2.06
C TYR A 83 0.17 -5.39 1.09
N ILE A 84 0.08 -5.08 -0.20
CA ILE A 84 0.15 -6.07 -1.28
C ILE A 84 1.49 -5.87 -1.99
N PHE A 85 2.47 -6.71 -1.67
CA PHE A 85 3.82 -6.62 -2.21
C PHE A 85 3.88 -7.16 -3.63
N ILE A 86 4.39 -6.34 -4.54
CA ILE A 86 4.76 -6.75 -5.90
C ILE A 86 6.15 -7.38 -5.86
N ASN A 87 7.06 -6.77 -5.09
CA ASN A 87 8.38 -7.29 -4.78
C ASN A 87 8.85 -6.77 -3.40
N LYS A 88 10.06 -7.12 -2.98
CA LYS A 88 10.67 -6.69 -1.71
C LYS A 88 10.76 -5.17 -1.49
N ALA A 89 10.70 -4.37 -2.55
CA ALA A 89 10.83 -2.91 -2.50
C ALA A 89 9.54 -2.15 -2.83
N SER A 90 8.53 -2.81 -3.41
CA SER A 90 7.32 -2.16 -3.93
C SER A 90 6.05 -2.86 -3.46
N ALA A 91 5.10 -2.09 -2.93
CA ALA A 91 3.80 -2.59 -2.51
C ALA A 91 2.69 -1.58 -2.82
N HIS A 92 1.49 -2.09 -3.11
CA HIS A 92 0.28 -1.30 -2.96
C HIS A 92 -0.06 -1.20 -1.48
N VAL A 93 -0.27 0.03 -1.00
CA VAL A 93 -0.55 0.30 0.40
C VAL A 93 -1.93 0.90 0.53
N ILE A 94 -2.78 0.21 1.28
CA ILE A 94 -4.18 0.56 1.43
C ILE A 94 -4.44 0.82 2.92
N PRO A 95 -4.69 2.07 3.33
CA PRO A 95 -5.13 2.37 4.68
C PRO A 95 -6.48 1.70 4.97
N LYS A 96 -6.63 1.06 6.14
CA LYS A 96 -7.90 0.45 6.55
C LYS A 96 -9.02 1.47 6.75
N ARG A 97 -8.68 2.76 6.94
CA ARG A 97 -9.63 3.88 6.97
C ARG A 97 -10.21 4.25 5.59
N SER A 98 -9.70 3.67 4.51
CA SER A 98 -10.28 3.82 3.16
C SER A 98 -11.54 2.96 2.95
N PHE A 99 -11.85 2.10 3.92
CA PHE A 99 -13.08 1.30 3.95
C PHE A 99 -14.06 1.95 4.92
N GLU A 100 -15.35 1.84 4.63
CA GLU A 100 -16.40 2.42 5.48
C GLU A 100 -16.52 1.69 6.82
N THR A 101 -16.23 0.39 6.82
CA THR A 101 -16.35 -0.48 7.99
C THR A 101 -15.20 -1.47 8.12
N GLU A 102 -14.99 -1.98 9.33
CA GLU A 102 -14.01 -3.04 9.59
C GLU A 102 -14.36 -4.34 8.85
N ASP A 103 -15.66 -4.63 8.69
CA ASP A 103 -16.13 -5.80 7.94
C ASP A 103 -15.80 -5.71 6.45
N GLU A 104 -15.93 -4.52 5.86
CA GLU A 104 -15.55 -4.28 4.46
C GLU A 104 -14.03 -4.47 4.28
N ALA A 105 -13.22 -3.93 5.21
CA ALA A 105 -11.77 -4.14 5.21
C ALA A 105 -11.41 -5.63 5.36
N ALA A 106 -12.09 -6.36 6.24
CA ALA A 106 -11.89 -7.79 6.44
C ALA A 106 -12.29 -8.62 5.20
N HIS A 107 -13.39 -8.24 4.55
CA HIS A 107 -13.83 -8.85 3.30
C HIS A 107 -12.80 -8.65 2.19
N PHE A 108 -12.29 -7.43 2.03
CA PHE A 108 -11.21 -7.13 1.08
C PHE A 108 -9.98 -8.02 1.33
N ALA A 109 -9.51 -8.12 2.57
CA ALA A 109 -8.37 -8.96 2.93
C ALA A 109 -8.61 -10.44 2.59
N LYS A 110 -9.83 -10.93 2.80
CA LYS A 110 -10.21 -12.30 2.44
C LYS A 110 -10.18 -12.52 0.92
N GLN A 111 -10.69 -11.56 0.14
CA GLN A 111 -10.65 -11.62 -1.32
C GLN A 111 -9.22 -11.65 -1.85
N VAL A 112 -8.35 -10.75 -1.37
CA VAL A 112 -6.93 -10.71 -1.76
C VAL A 112 -6.26 -12.05 -1.48
N LYS A 113 -6.44 -12.60 -0.27
CA LYS A 113 -5.89 -13.92 0.10
C LYS A 113 -6.42 -15.05 -0.80
N ALA A 114 -7.69 -15.00 -1.18
CA ALA A 114 -8.30 -16.00 -2.07
C ALA A 114 -7.72 -15.92 -3.49
N TYR A 115 -7.61 -14.72 -4.06
CA TYR A 115 -7.08 -14.53 -5.41
C TYR A 115 -5.59 -14.85 -5.51
N MET A 116 -4.79 -14.48 -4.50
CA MET A 116 -3.38 -14.87 -4.45
C MET A 116 -3.17 -16.38 -4.35
N LYS A 117 -4.08 -17.10 -3.67
CA LYS A 117 -3.99 -18.57 -3.57
C LYS A 117 -4.40 -19.29 -4.86
N ALA A 118 -5.26 -18.67 -5.67
CA ALA A 118 -5.78 -19.25 -6.90
C ALA A 118 -4.89 -18.98 -8.13
N ALA A 119 -3.91 -18.07 -8.02
CA ALA A 119 -2.97 -17.69 -9.07
C ALA A 119 -1.73 -18.59 -9.14
#